data_AF-A0A8T5DA42-F1
#
_entry.id   AF-A0A8T5DA42-F1
#
_cell.length_a   1.000
_cell.length_b   1.000
_cell.length_c   1.000
_cell.angle_alpha   90.00
_cell.angle_beta   90.00
_cell.angle_gamma   90.00
#
_symmetry.space_group_name_H-M   'P 1'
#
loop_
_entity.id
_entity.type
_entity.pdbx_description
1 polymer ?
#
loop_
_entity_poly.entity_id
_entity_poly.type
_entity_poly.pdbx_seq_one_letter_code
_entity_poly.pdbx_strand_id
1 'polypeptide(L)' 'MSDVKEYTRMMLEAAVEMWGEERAEEMRAHVESVSKAVWIVGNTQLDPGTEPVTRLIHRRDE' A
#
# COMPACT_ATOMS: atom_id res chain seq x y z
N MET A 1 11.11 -12.96 -11.97
CA MET A 1 9.93 -12.99 -11.07
C MET A 1 8.99 -11.88 -11.54
N SER A 2 7.67 -11.98 -11.35
CA SER A 2 6.76 -10.87 -11.69
C SER A 2 6.99 -9.71 -10.72
N ASP A 3 6.94 -8.45 -11.18
CA ASP A 3 7.18 -7.24 -10.37
C ASP A 3 6.31 -7.18 -9.11
N VAL A 4 5.06 -7.67 -9.18
CA VAL A 4 4.14 -7.79 -8.03
C VAL A 4 4.68 -8.75 -6.95
N LYS A 5 5.33 -9.84 -7.36
CA LYS A 5 5.89 -10.83 -6.44
C LYS A 5 7.10 -10.25 -5.71
N GLU A 6 7.91 -9.46 -6.41
CA GLU A 6 9.04 -8.75 -5.80
C GLU A 6 8.57 -7.69 -4.82
N TYR A 7 7.59 -6.87 -5.21
CA TYR A 7 6.98 -5.88 -4.31
C TYR A 7 6.38 -6.54 -3.05
N THR A 8 5.67 -7.67 -3.21
CA THR A 8 5.11 -8.41 -2.08
C THR A 8 6.18 -8.95 -1.13
N ARG A 9 7.31 -9.43 -1.66
CA ARG A 9 8.46 -9.85 -0.85
C ARG A 9 8.99 -8.68 -0.02
N MET A 10 9.19 -7.51 -0.64
CA MET A 10 9.67 -6.32 0.08
C MET A 10 8.71 -5.89 1.20
N MET A 11 7.39 -5.96 0.96
CA MET A 11 6.39 -5.63 1.99
C MET A 11 6.41 -6.60 3.17
N LEU A 12 6.66 -7.89 2.92
CA LEU A 12 6.82 -8.89 3.99
C LEU A 12 8.11 -8.67 4.77
N GLU A 13 9.22 -8.34 4.10
CA GLU A 13 10.49 -7.99 4.76
C GLU A 13 10.32 -6.76 5.66
N ALA A 14 9.66 -5.71 5.17
CA ALA A 14 9.34 -4.54 5.96
C ALA A 14 8.43 -4.85 7.16
N ALA A 15 7.44 -5.74 7.00
CA ALA A 15 6.58 -6.16 8.11
C ALA A 15 7.37 -6.88 9.22
N VAL A 16 8.33 -7.74 8.84
CA VAL A 16 9.22 -8.41 9.81
C VAL A 16 10.10 -7.40 10.53
N GLU A 17 10.70 -6.44 9.82
CA GLU A 17 11.53 -5.40 10.44
C GLU A 17 10.74 -4.50 11.40
N MET A 18 9.50 -4.18 11.07
CA MET A 18 8.67 -3.26 11.86
C MET A 18 7.99 -3.91 13.05
N TRP A 19 7.52 -5.15 12.89
CA TRP A 19 6.64 -5.81 13.87
C TRP A 19 7.25 -7.05 14.51
N GLY A 20 8.42 -7.50 14.03
CA GLY A 20 9.03 -8.78 14.41
C GLY A 20 8.42 -9.98 13.67
N GLU A 21 9.14 -11.09 13.67
CA GLU A 21 8.79 -12.30 12.89
C GLU A 21 7.42 -12.87 13.26
N GLU A 22 7.11 -13.00 14.56
CA GLU A 22 5.85 -13.60 15.04
C GLU A 22 4.63 -12.82 14.52
N ARG A 23 4.62 -11.50 14.70
CA ARG A 23 3.49 -10.66 14.29
C ARG A 23 3.41 -10.49 12.78
N ALA A 24 4.55 -10.48 12.08
CA ALA A 24 4.57 -10.44 10.63
C ALA A 24 3.99 -11.72 10.02
N GLU A 25 4.26 -12.90 10.61
CA GLU A 25 3.71 -14.16 10.13
C GLU A 25 2.20 -14.26 10.38
N GLU A 26 1.70 -13.82 11.54
CA GLU A 26 0.25 -13.70 11.80
C GLU A 26 -0.49 -12.85 10.75
N MET A 27 0.20 -11.82 10.25
CA MET A 27 -0.34 -10.86 9.27
C MET A 27 0.03 -11.21 7.81
N ARG A 28 0.79 -12.27 7.56
CA ARG A 28 1.37 -12.58 6.25
C ARG A 28 0.34 -12.58 5.12
N ALA A 29 -0.76 -13.33 5.29
CA ALA A 29 -1.81 -13.42 4.28
C ALA A 29 -2.47 -12.06 3.99
N HIS A 30 -2.58 -11.21 5.02
CA HIS A 30 -3.10 -9.87 4.86
C HIS A 30 -2.13 -8.98 4.07
N VAL A 31 -0.83 -9.01 4.42
CA VAL A 31 0.22 -8.26 3.72
C VAL A 31 0.28 -8.67 2.25
N GLU A 32 0.23 -9.97 1.94
CA GLU A 32 0.21 -10.48 0.56
C GLU A 32 -1.02 -10.07 -0.24
N SER A 33 -2.18 -9.94 0.41
CA SER A 33 -3.41 -9.47 -0.24
C SER A 33 -3.34 -7.99 -0.52
N VAL A 34 -2.92 -7.19 0.47
CA VAL A 34 -2.88 -5.73 0.37
C VAL A 34 -1.76 -5.28 -0.58
N SER A 35 -0.60 -5.94 -0.58
CA SER A 35 0.52 -5.59 -1.49
C SER A 35 0.09 -5.60 -2.96
N LYS A 36 -0.74 -6.58 -3.36
CA LYS A 36 -1.27 -6.67 -4.72
C LYS A 36 -2.19 -5.50 -5.04
N ALA A 37 -3.10 -5.16 -4.13
CA ALA A 37 -4.02 -4.04 -4.31
C ALA A 37 -3.26 -2.70 -4.42
N VAL A 38 -2.31 -2.47 -3.52
CA VAL A 38 -1.47 -1.27 -3.50
C VAL A 38 -0.63 -1.18 -4.78
N TRP A 39 -0.05 -2.28 -5.23
CA TRP A 39 0.71 -2.30 -6.49
C TRP A 39 -0.15 -1.89 -7.69
N ILE A 40 -1.36 -2.44 -7.81
CA ILE A 40 -2.27 -2.12 -8.91
C ILE A 40 -2.63 -0.62 -8.87
N VAL A 41 -3.04 -0.11 -7.70
CA VAL A 41 -3.41 1.30 -7.55
C VAL A 41 -2.23 2.22 -7.82
N GLY A 42 -1.04 1.91 -7.28
CA GLY A 42 0.17 2.70 -7.46
C GLY A 42 0.69 2.74 -8.90
N ASN A 43 0.41 1.71 -9.70
CA ASN A 43 0.77 1.65 -11.12
C ASN A 43 -0.40 2.03 -12.04
N THR A 44 -1.55 2.46 -11.48
CA THR A 44 -2.65 2.96 -12.29
C THR A 44 -2.30 4.38 -12.77
N GLN A 45 -2.40 4.60 -14.08
CA GLN A 45 -2.19 5.92 -14.66
C GLN A 45 -3.31 6.86 -14.20
N LEU A 46 -2.94 7.91 -13.49
CA LEU A 46 -3.87 8.97 -13.09
C LEU A 46 -4.07 9.93 -14.25
N ASP A 47 -5.32 10.30 -14.51
CA ASP A 47 -5.65 11.43 -15.36
C ASP A 47 -5.41 12.73 -14.57
N PRO A 48 -4.52 13.63 -15.03
CA PRO A 48 -4.27 14.92 -14.38
C PRO A 48 -5.53 15.80 -14.20
N GLY A 49 -6.58 15.57 -15.00
CA GLY A 49 -7.87 16.26 -14.87
C GLY A 49 -8.80 15.68 -13.80
N THR A 50 -8.48 14.51 -13.24
CA THR A 50 -9.27 13.87 -12.20
C THR A 50 -8.90 14.41 -10.82
N GLU A 51 -9.80 15.17 -10.20
CA GLU A 51 -9.63 15.62 -8.82
C GLU A 51 -9.64 14.43 -7.84
N PRO A 52 -8.82 14.45 -6.77
CA PRO A 52 -8.94 13.49 -5.68
C PRO A 52 -10.35 13.49 -5.09
N VAL A 53 -10.91 12.31 -4.82
CA VAL A 53 -12.27 12.15 -4.27
C VAL A 53 -12.43 12.87 -2.92
N THR A 54 -11.35 13.02 -2.16
CA THR A 54 -11.29 13.87 -0.97
C THR A 54 -10.92 15.29 -1.37
N ARG A 55 -11.92 16.17 -1.57
CA ARG A 55 -11.65 17.61 -1.46
C ARG A 55 -11.12 17.89 -0.06
N LEU A 56 -9.87 18.31 0.06
CA LEU A 56 -9.36 18.89 1.29
C LEU A 56 -10.22 20.12 1.59
N ILE A 57 -11.21 19.97 2.48
CA ILE A 57 -11.92 21.10 3.05
C ILE A 57 -10.91 21.78 3.97
N HIS A 58 -10.14 22.72 3.43
CA HIS A 58 -9.44 23.68 4.25
C HIS A 58 -10.53 24.48 4.99
N ARG A 59 -10.87 24.08 6.22
CA ARG A 59 -11.52 25.01 7.14
C ARG A 59 -10.58 26.19 7.25
N ARG A 60 -10.97 27.33 6.68
CA ARG A 60 -10.41 28.60 7.08
C ARG A 60 -10.82 28.75 8.54
N ASP A 61 -9.86 28.69 9.44
CA ASP A 61 -10.08 29.11 10.81
C ASP A 61 -10.52 30.58 10.75
N GLU A 62 -11.72 30.85 11.26
CA GLU A 62 -12.27 32.20 11.48
C GLU A 62 -11.54 32.88 12.63
#